data_AF-A0A928MWI4-F1
#
_entry.id   AF-A0A928MWI4-F1
#
_cell.length_a   1.000
_cell.length_b   1.000
_cell.length_c   1.000
_cell.angle_alpha   90.00
_cell.angle_beta   90.00
_cell.angle_gamma   90.00
#
_symmetry.space_group_name_H-M   'P 1'
#
loop_
_entity.id
_entity.type
_entity.pdbx_description
1 polymer ?
#
loop_
_entity_poly.entity_id
_entity_poly.type
_entity_poly.pdbx_seq_one_letter_code
_entity_poly.pdbx_strand_id
1 'polypeptide(L)'
;MVYFREHGMPCRTKANMSNVWCNRSVSGILENMTYIGHTVNIRTATVNCKTHKKVRQPKENWLIFENTHPPIIEISVWEKVQELRKNKRRYTKSGKKSIFAGLLECADCGAKLYYCTCKSHKEEHDYFVCSNYKGNTGKCMVHYLRESVLYDIVLEQVQTMLSYLQSFESDFVKSLVDKSAKDKKKEIASRRKKLEANKMRISELDGIFKRIYEDNISGKLSDERFAKLSADYEREQKQLISDTEALENELNQEAEQVDNV
;
A
#
# COMPACT_ATOMS: atom_id res chain seq x y z
N MET A 1 -8.63 16.30 12.41
CA MET A 1 -9.86 17.13 12.50
C MET A 1 -9.64 18.34 13.38
N VAL A 2 -9.36 18.12 14.66
CA VAL A 2 -8.94 19.17 15.61
C VAL A 2 -7.72 19.93 15.05
N TYR A 3 -6.68 19.20 14.65
CA TYR A 3 -5.49 19.76 14.00
C TYR A 3 -5.77 20.72 12.84
N PHE A 4 -6.56 20.32 11.83
CA PHE A 4 -6.85 21.19 10.67
C PHE A 4 -7.66 22.43 11.02
N ARG A 5 -8.49 22.36 12.08
CA ARG A 5 -9.22 23.53 12.60
C ARG A 5 -8.25 24.48 13.31
N GLU A 6 -7.36 23.95 14.15
CA GLU A 6 -6.35 24.73 14.87
C GLU A 6 -5.40 25.46 13.92
N HIS A 7 -5.06 24.83 12.80
CA HIS A 7 -4.14 25.36 11.79
C HIS A 7 -4.86 26.15 10.68
N GLY A 8 -6.16 26.45 10.83
CA GLY A 8 -6.90 27.28 9.88
C GLY A 8 -6.99 26.73 8.45
N MET A 9 -6.84 25.42 8.26
CA MET A 9 -6.77 24.80 6.93
C MET A 9 -8.15 24.79 6.26
N PRO A 10 -8.32 25.46 5.10
CA PRO A 10 -9.63 25.60 4.47
C PRO A 10 -10.16 24.26 3.97
N CYS A 11 -11.46 24.01 4.15
CA CYS A 11 -12.16 22.86 3.61
C CYS A 11 -13.02 23.29 2.42
N ARG A 12 -13.05 22.50 1.35
CA ARG A 12 -13.93 22.70 0.19
C ARG A 12 -15.36 22.28 0.54
N THR A 13 -16.01 23.01 1.45
CA THR A 13 -17.40 22.77 1.83
C THR A 13 -18.32 23.73 1.10
N LYS A 14 -19.54 23.29 0.75
CA LYS A 14 -20.59 24.18 0.24
C LYS A 14 -20.94 25.21 1.34
N ALA A 15 -21.28 26.43 0.93
CA ALA A 15 -21.37 27.66 1.74
C ALA A 15 -22.19 27.63 3.06
N ASN A 16 -22.88 26.53 3.40
CA ASN A 16 -23.75 26.40 4.57
C ASN A 16 -23.32 25.34 5.60
N MET A 17 -22.10 24.80 5.52
CA MET A 17 -21.55 23.92 6.56
C MET A 17 -20.26 24.52 7.12
N SER A 18 -20.12 24.47 8.45
CA SER A 18 -18.91 24.87 9.18
C SER A 18 -17.65 24.43 8.42
N ASN A 19 -16.61 25.28 8.38
CA ASN A 19 -15.28 25.07 7.74
C ASN A 19 -14.46 23.91 8.35
N VAL A 20 -15.13 22.83 8.70
CA VAL A 20 -14.61 21.67 9.39
C VAL A 20 -14.56 20.55 8.36
N TRP A 21 -13.36 20.05 8.12
CA TRP A 21 -13.16 18.84 7.33
C TRP A 21 -14.12 17.71 7.75
N CYS A 22 -14.70 16.99 6.80
CA CYS A 22 -15.52 15.83 7.16
C CYS A 22 -14.62 14.59 7.30
N ASN A 23 -14.84 13.77 8.34
CA ASN A 23 -14.14 12.49 8.51
C ASN A 23 -14.24 11.62 7.25
N ARG A 24 -15.40 11.64 6.57
CA ARG A 24 -15.61 10.91 5.31
C ARG A 24 -14.76 11.45 4.17
N SER A 25 -14.58 12.78 4.10
CA SER A 25 -13.73 13.42 3.09
C SER A 25 -12.26 13.05 3.29
N VAL A 26 -11.75 13.18 4.52
CA VAL A 26 -10.37 12.80 4.85
C VAL A 26 -10.15 11.30 4.60
N SER A 27 -11.12 10.46 4.97
CA SER A 27 -11.09 9.02 4.67
C SER A 27 -10.99 8.75 3.17
N GLY A 28 -11.78 9.45 2.35
CA GLY A 28 -11.77 9.29 0.90
C GLY A 28 -10.47 9.77 0.25
N ILE A 29 -9.86 10.81 0.80
CA ILE A 29 -8.55 11.32 0.36
C ILE A 29 -7.46 10.28 0.63
N LEU A 30 -7.40 9.75 1.86
CA LEU A 30 -6.38 8.76 2.23
C LEU A 30 -6.50 7.43 1.46
N GLU A 31 -7.70 7.06 1.02
CA GLU A 31 -7.93 5.84 0.21
C GLU A 31 -7.68 6.05 -1.28
N ASN A 32 -7.43 7.27 -1.74
CA ASN A 32 -7.37 7.57 -3.16
C ASN A 32 -6.00 7.22 -3.76
N MET A 33 -6.00 6.30 -4.72
CA MET A 33 -4.82 5.84 -5.44
C MET A 33 -4.30 6.87 -6.46
N THR A 34 -5.03 7.96 -6.72
CA THR A 34 -4.50 9.03 -7.57
C THR A 34 -3.28 9.71 -6.93
N TYR A 35 -3.17 9.73 -5.61
CA TYR A 35 -2.01 10.36 -4.96
C TYR A 35 -0.69 9.60 -5.18
N ILE A 36 -0.75 8.31 -5.56
CA ILE A 36 0.41 7.50 -5.95
C ILE A 36 0.62 7.48 -7.48
N GLY A 37 -0.03 8.37 -8.22
CA GLY A 37 0.13 8.47 -9.68
C GLY A 37 -0.69 7.45 -10.48
N HIS A 38 -1.66 6.76 -9.86
CA HIS A 38 -2.50 5.77 -10.54
C HIS A 38 -3.87 6.33 -10.90
N THR A 39 -4.36 6.05 -12.10
CA THR A 39 -5.74 6.37 -12.49
C THR A 39 -6.63 5.15 -12.28
N VAL A 40 -7.69 5.31 -11.48
CA VAL A 40 -8.65 4.22 -11.21
C VAL A 40 -10.00 4.52 -11.86
N ASN A 41 -10.38 3.68 -12.82
CA ASN A 41 -11.65 3.74 -13.54
C ASN A 41 -12.60 2.62 -13.11
N ILE A 42 -13.88 2.76 -13.46
CA ILE A 42 -14.93 1.74 -13.25
C ILE A 42 -15.13 1.38 -11.75
N ARG A 43 -15.09 2.39 -10.86
CA ARG A 43 -15.40 2.19 -9.42
C ARG A 43 -16.88 1.84 -9.18
N THR A 44 -17.75 2.19 -10.11
CA THR A 44 -19.19 1.93 -10.06
C THR A 44 -19.66 1.37 -11.39
N ALA A 45 -20.63 0.45 -11.33
CA ALA A 45 -21.31 -0.06 -12.50
C ALA A 45 -22.82 -0.02 -12.29
N THR A 46 -23.52 0.00 -13.41
CA THR A 46 -24.98 -0.04 -13.43
C THR A 46 -25.44 -1.49 -13.39
N VAL A 47 -26.32 -1.84 -12.44
CA VAL A 47 -26.78 -3.23 -12.24
C VAL A 47 -27.57 -3.74 -13.45
N ASN A 48 -28.41 -2.88 -14.02
CA ASN A 48 -29.19 -3.22 -15.20
C ASN A 48 -29.49 -1.93 -15.99
N CYS A 49 -29.42 -2.02 -17.32
CA CYS A 49 -29.73 -0.92 -18.24
C CYS A 49 -31.11 -0.30 -17.96
N LYS A 50 -32.11 -1.10 -17.55
CA LYS A 50 -33.48 -0.60 -17.28
C LYS A 50 -33.64 0.21 -15.98
N THR A 51 -32.89 -0.15 -14.93
CA THR A 51 -33.05 0.48 -13.60
C THR A 51 -32.08 1.62 -13.37
N HIS A 52 -31.02 1.71 -14.17
CA HIS A 52 -29.90 2.65 -14.04
C HIS A 52 -29.29 2.74 -12.62
N LYS A 53 -29.55 1.75 -11.76
CA LYS A 53 -29.07 1.72 -10.37
C LYS A 53 -27.56 1.49 -10.35
N LYS A 54 -26.81 2.47 -9.87
CA LYS A 54 -25.35 2.41 -9.73
C LYS A 54 -24.96 1.69 -8.43
N VAL A 55 -24.15 0.65 -8.55
CA VAL A 55 -23.58 -0.10 -7.43
C VAL A 55 -22.06 0.01 -7.49
N ARG A 56 -21.41 0.08 -6.32
CA ARG A 56 -19.94 0.05 -6.23
C ARG A 56 -19.46 -1.36 -6.56
N GLN A 57 -18.49 -1.45 -7.47
CA GLN A 57 -17.89 -2.72 -7.83
C GLN A 57 -16.82 -3.15 -6.81
N PRO A 58 -16.57 -4.46 -6.64
CA PRO A 58 -15.43 -4.95 -5.88
C PRO A 58 -14.13 -4.46 -6.51
N LYS A 59 -13.07 -4.34 -5.68
CA LYS A 59 -11.78 -3.79 -6.11
C LYS A 59 -11.12 -4.57 -7.26
N GLU A 60 -11.40 -5.87 -7.34
CA GLU A 60 -10.90 -6.77 -8.40
C GLU A 60 -11.35 -6.36 -9.80
N ASN A 61 -12.52 -5.72 -9.92
CA ASN A 61 -13.07 -5.28 -11.20
C ASN A 61 -12.68 -3.84 -11.55
N TRP A 62 -11.88 -3.17 -10.71
CA TRP A 62 -11.43 -1.81 -11.00
C TRP A 62 -10.36 -1.85 -12.06
N LEU A 63 -10.48 -0.98 -13.07
CA LEU A 63 -9.38 -0.78 -14.02
C LEU A 63 -8.42 0.23 -13.42
N ILE A 64 -7.23 -0.25 -13.04
CA ILE A 64 -6.17 0.54 -12.45
C ILE A 64 -5.09 0.71 -13.52
N PHE A 65 -4.88 1.95 -13.94
CA PHE A 65 -3.79 2.33 -14.82
C PHE A 65 -2.67 2.90 -13.95
N GLU A 66 -1.53 2.23 -13.95
CA GLU A 66 -0.37 2.62 -13.16
C GLU A 66 0.38 3.79 -13.82
N ASN A 67 1.05 4.61 -13.00
CA ASN A 67 1.96 5.70 -13.40
C ASN A 67 1.45 6.64 -14.50
N THR A 68 0.19 7.06 -14.43
CA THR A 68 -0.41 7.98 -15.41
C THR A 68 0.01 9.44 -15.21
N HIS A 69 0.46 9.80 -14.02
CA HIS A 69 0.90 11.15 -13.67
C HIS A 69 1.90 11.11 -12.50
N PRO A 70 2.67 12.21 -12.28
CA PRO A 70 3.62 12.26 -11.19
C PRO A 70 2.96 12.02 -9.82
N PRO A 71 3.48 11.08 -9.01
CA PRO A 71 2.94 10.79 -7.69
C PRO A 71 3.19 11.96 -6.73
N ILE A 72 2.21 12.22 -5.86
CA ILE A 72 2.32 13.21 -4.77
C ILE A 72 2.89 12.53 -3.51
N ILE A 73 2.59 11.25 -3.33
CA ILE A 73 3.00 10.43 -2.17
C ILE A 73 3.69 9.18 -2.70
N GLU A 74 4.77 8.79 -2.02
CA GLU A 74 5.45 7.52 -2.29
C GLU A 74 4.54 6.31 -1.99
N ILE A 75 4.69 5.24 -2.78
CA ILE A 75 3.91 4.01 -2.66
C ILE A 75 4.06 3.40 -1.26
N SER A 76 5.28 3.35 -0.73
CA SER A 76 5.59 2.79 0.60
C SER A 76 4.81 3.49 1.73
N VAL A 77 4.72 4.82 1.67
CA VAL A 77 3.97 5.64 2.63
C VAL A 77 2.47 5.37 2.49
N TRP A 78 1.97 5.29 1.26
CA TRP A 78 0.56 5.01 1.01
C TRP A 78 0.13 3.64 1.54
N GLU A 79 0.94 2.61 1.31
CA GLU A 79 0.71 1.25 1.80
C GLU A 79 0.66 1.21 3.33
N LYS A 80 1.62 1.85 4.00
CA LYS A 80 1.65 1.99 5.46
C LYS A 80 0.39 2.67 5.99
N VAL A 81 -0.09 3.71 5.32
CA VAL A 81 -1.36 4.37 5.68
C VAL A 81 -2.54 3.42 5.51
N GLN A 82 -2.60 2.65 4.41
CA GLN A 82 -3.69 1.66 4.23
C GLN A 82 -3.67 0.59 5.33
N GLU A 83 -2.50 0.11 5.73
CA GLU A 83 -2.33 -0.86 6.81
C GLU A 83 -2.85 -0.30 8.14
N LEU A 84 -2.43 0.91 8.51
CA LEU A 84 -2.92 1.60 9.71
C LEU A 84 -4.44 1.79 9.71
N ARG A 85 -5.03 2.01 8.52
CA ARG A 85 -6.48 2.16 8.38
C ARG A 85 -7.24 0.85 8.51
N LYS A 86 -6.68 -0.26 8.00
CA LYS A 86 -7.25 -1.61 8.22
C LYS A 86 -7.28 -1.93 9.72
N ASN A 87 -6.24 -1.54 10.46
CA ASN A 87 -6.08 -1.81 11.89
C ASN A 87 -6.48 -0.61 12.76
N LYS A 88 -7.49 0.15 12.33
CA LYS A 88 -7.96 1.33 13.08
C LYS A 88 -8.51 0.95 14.45
N ARG A 89 -7.87 1.48 15.49
CA ARG A 89 -8.36 1.42 16.88
C ARG A 89 -9.54 2.38 17.03
N ARG A 90 -10.70 1.87 17.43
CA ARG A 90 -11.88 2.70 17.75
C ARG A 90 -11.91 2.96 19.24
N TYR A 91 -12.12 4.22 19.61
CA TYR A 91 -12.40 4.59 20.99
C TYR A 91 -13.78 4.07 21.39
N THR A 92 -13.88 3.46 22.57
CA THR A 92 -15.17 3.15 23.18
C THR A 92 -15.83 4.44 23.65
N LYS A 93 -17.15 4.42 23.89
CA LYS A 93 -17.88 5.59 24.44
C LYS A 93 -17.27 6.12 25.74
N SER A 94 -16.62 5.25 26.51
CA SER A 94 -15.89 5.57 27.75
C SER A 94 -14.53 6.25 27.53
N GLY A 95 -14.08 6.46 26.28
CA GLY A 95 -12.77 7.03 25.96
C GLY A 95 -11.59 6.06 26.11
N LYS A 96 -11.79 4.87 26.69
CA LYS A 96 -10.76 3.83 26.80
C LYS A 96 -10.46 3.16 25.45
N LYS A 97 -9.21 2.73 25.29
CA LYS A 97 -8.72 1.96 24.14
C LYS A 97 -7.81 0.84 24.62
N SER A 98 -8.02 -0.36 24.09
CA SER A 98 -7.10 -1.47 24.28
C SER A 98 -5.91 -1.36 23.31
N ILE A 99 -4.77 -1.92 23.70
CA ILE A 99 -3.59 -2.12 22.83
C ILE A 99 -3.92 -3.11 21.71
N PHE A 100 -4.77 -4.11 21.99
CA PHE A 100 -5.16 -5.17 21.05
C PHE A 100 -6.33 -4.79 20.14
N ALA A 101 -6.91 -3.60 20.32
CA ALA A 101 -8.03 -3.15 19.50
C ALA A 101 -7.64 -3.10 18.01
N GLY A 102 -8.43 -3.76 17.17
CA GLY A 102 -8.26 -3.77 15.71
C GLY A 102 -7.24 -4.79 15.17
N LEU A 103 -6.50 -5.47 16.05
CA LEU A 103 -5.54 -6.54 15.72
C LEU A 103 -6.16 -7.94 15.81
N LEU A 104 -7.12 -8.13 16.72
CA LEU A 104 -7.71 -9.45 16.97
C LEU A 104 -8.79 -9.80 15.94
N GLU A 105 -8.72 -11.03 15.45
CA GLU A 105 -9.67 -11.64 14.51
C GLU A 105 -10.21 -12.95 15.08
N CYS A 106 -11.47 -13.26 14.77
CA CYS A 106 -12.12 -14.49 15.21
C CYS A 106 -11.66 -15.66 14.35
N ALA A 107 -11.23 -16.76 14.99
CA ALA A 107 -10.78 -17.97 14.28
C ALA A 107 -11.90 -18.60 13.43
N ASP A 108 -13.15 -18.58 13.91
CA ASP A 108 -14.25 -19.29 13.25
C ASP A 108 -14.85 -18.54 12.05
N CYS A 109 -14.92 -17.21 12.13
CA CYS A 109 -15.57 -16.40 11.10
C CYS A 109 -14.67 -15.36 10.42
N GLY A 110 -13.41 -15.25 10.83
CA GLY A 110 -12.45 -14.26 10.32
C GLY A 110 -12.84 -12.80 10.61
N ALA A 111 -13.93 -12.55 11.35
CA ALA A 111 -14.40 -11.21 11.63
C ALA A 111 -13.59 -10.59 12.79
N LYS A 112 -13.42 -9.26 12.76
CA LYS A 112 -12.68 -8.55 13.81
C LYS A 112 -13.38 -8.66 15.17
N LEU A 113 -12.60 -8.76 16.25
CA LEU A 113 -13.11 -8.67 17.61
C LEU A 113 -13.23 -7.19 18.05
N TYR A 114 -14.37 -6.85 18.63
CA TYR A 114 -14.65 -5.53 19.18
C TYR A 114 -14.36 -5.47 20.67
N TYR A 115 -13.60 -4.45 21.03
CA TYR A 115 -13.37 -4.06 22.41
C TYR A 115 -14.64 -3.50 23.05
N CYS A 116 -15.03 -4.03 24.19
CA CYS A 116 -16.20 -3.63 24.96
C CYS A 116 -15.79 -3.36 26.41
N THR A 117 -16.18 -2.19 26.91
CA THR A 117 -15.99 -1.82 28.31
C THR A 117 -17.27 -2.06 29.11
N CYS A 118 -17.12 -2.48 30.35
CA CYS A 118 -18.25 -2.65 31.26
C CYS A 118 -18.73 -1.29 31.80
N LYS A 119 -20.02 -1.18 32.13
CA LYS A 119 -20.62 0.03 32.72
C LYS A 119 -20.00 0.41 34.07
N SER A 120 -19.44 -0.56 34.80
CA SER A 120 -18.74 -0.33 36.07
C SER A 120 -17.34 0.28 35.89
N HIS A 121 -16.86 0.46 34.65
CA HIS A 121 -15.56 1.06 34.28
C HIS A 121 -14.29 0.44 34.91
N LYS A 122 -14.42 -0.69 35.63
CA LYS A 122 -13.30 -1.49 36.13
C LYS A 122 -12.61 -2.19 34.96
N GLU A 123 -11.31 -1.96 34.84
CA GLU A 123 -10.46 -2.46 33.75
C GLU A 123 -10.40 -3.99 33.70
N GLU A 124 -10.53 -4.62 34.86
CA GLU A 124 -10.55 -6.07 35.02
C GLU A 124 -11.73 -6.76 34.31
N HIS A 125 -12.76 -6.00 33.92
CA HIS A 125 -13.93 -6.51 33.23
C HIS A 125 -13.99 -6.08 31.76
N ASP A 126 -12.93 -5.49 31.21
CA ASP A 126 -12.88 -5.15 29.80
C ASP A 126 -12.63 -6.42 28.96
N TYR A 127 -13.34 -6.53 27.84
CA TYR A 127 -13.40 -7.77 27.07
C TYR A 127 -13.58 -7.55 25.57
N PHE A 128 -13.31 -8.58 24.80
CA PHE A 128 -13.45 -8.66 23.36
C PHE A 128 -14.60 -9.58 22.96
N VAL A 129 -15.37 -9.15 21.96
CA VAL A 129 -16.51 -9.89 21.40
C VAL A 129 -16.43 -9.89 19.88
N CYS A 130 -16.77 -11.00 19.24
CA CYS A 130 -16.89 -11.07 17.79
C CYS A 130 -17.89 -10.03 17.23
N SER A 131 -17.46 -9.30 16.18
CA SER A 131 -18.31 -8.31 15.50
C SER A 131 -19.56 -8.92 14.85
N ASN A 132 -19.43 -10.10 14.22
CA ASN A 132 -20.56 -10.81 13.60
C ASN A 132 -21.59 -11.28 14.63
N TYR A 133 -21.11 -11.78 15.78
CA TYR A 133 -21.97 -12.16 16.89
C TYR A 133 -22.74 -10.95 17.44
N LYS A 134 -22.04 -9.84 17.71
CA LYS A 134 -22.67 -8.60 18.22
C LYS A 134 -23.65 -7.96 17.23
N GLY A 135 -23.41 -8.13 15.93
CA GLY A 135 -24.27 -7.61 14.87
C GLY A 135 -25.47 -8.50 14.52
N ASN A 136 -25.64 -9.65 15.18
CA ASN A 136 -26.62 -10.70 14.81
C ASN A 136 -26.57 -11.09 13.32
N THR A 137 -25.44 -10.90 12.65
CA THR A 137 -25.33 -10.99 11.18
C THR A 137 -24.79 -12.35 10.71
N GLY A 138 -24.39 -13.26 11.60
CA GLY A 138 -24.07 -14.62 11.19
C GLY A 138 -23.42 -15.55 12.22
N LYS A 139 -23.63 -16.86 11.93
CA LYS A 139 -22.92 -18.15 12.17
C LYS A 139 -21.95 -18.37 13.35
N CYS A 140 -21.51 -17.35 14.05
CA CYS A 140 -20.44 -17.43 15.05
C CYS A 140 -21.01 -17.55 16.47
N MET A 141 -20.39 -18.38 17.31
CA MET A 141 -20.79 -18.56 18.72
C MET A 141 -20.33 -17.38 19.59
N VAL A 142 -20.74 -17.38 20.87
CA VAL A 142 -20.34 -16.35 21.84
C VAL A 142 -18.85 -16.51 22.18
N HIS A 143 -17.97 -15.82 21.46
CA HIS A 143 -16.58 -15.69 21.88
C HIS A 143 -16.43 -14.53 22.85
N TYR A 144 -16.09 -14.86 24.09
CA TYR A 144 -15.81 -13.92 25.15
C TYR A 144 -14.33 -14.04 25.54
N LEU A 145 -13.57 -12.96 25.35
CA LEU A 145 -12.15 -12.93 25.69
C LEU A 145 -11.86 -11.73 26.58
N ARG A 146 -11.43 -11.97 27.81
CA ARG A 146 -11.08 -10.89 28.75
C ARG A 146 -9.74 -10.25 28.36
N GLU A 147 -9.66 -8.92 28.44
CA GLU A 147 -8.44 -8.19 28.07
C GLU A 147 -7.25 -8.53 28.97
N SER A 148 -7.47 -8.66 30.29
CA SER A 148 -6.40 -8.98 31.24
C SER A 148 -5.74 -10.33 30.94
N VAL A 149 -6.55 -11.37 30.74
CA VAL A 149 -6.05 -12.73 30.42
C VAL A 149 -5.29 -12.73 29.10
N LEU A 150 -5.81 -12.01 28.09
CA LEU A 150 -5.12 -11.87 26.82
C LEU A 150 -3.77 -11.16 26.98
N TYR A 151 -3.72 -10.11 27.80
CA TYR A 151 -2.50 -9.37 28.07
C TYR A 151 -1.43 -10.27 28.70
N ASP A 152 -1.80 -11.05 29.71
CA ASP A 152 -0.88 -11.93 30.42
C ASP A 152 -0.32 -13.02 29.49
N ILE A 153 -1.17 -13.65 28.68
CA ILE A 153 -0.74 -14.66 27.69
C ILE A 153 0.22 -14.03 26.67
N VAL A 154 -0.12 -12.86 26.13
CA VAL A 154 0.75 -12.21 25.13
C VAL A 154 2.08 -11.80 25.76
N LEU A 155 2.08 -11.30 27.00
CA LEU A 155 3.28 -10.92 27.72
C LEU A 155 4.19 -12.13 27.94
N GLU A 156 3.65 -13.25 28.41
CA GLU A 156 4.38 -14.50 28.61
C GLU A 156 5.00 -15.01 27.30
N GLN A 157 4.23 -14.98 26.20
CA GLN A 157 4.73 -15.39 24.89
C GLN A 157 5.85 -14.49 24.39
N VAL A 158 5.73 -13.17 24.56
CA VAL A 158 6.80 -12.22 24.20
C VAL A 158 8.05 -12.48 25.04
N GLN A 159 7.90 -12.69 26.36
CA GLN A 159 9.03 -13.01 27.24
C GLN A 159 9.70 -14.34 26.86
N THR A 160 8.90 -15.35 26.51
CA THR A 160 9.40 -16.66 26.07
C THR A 160 10.13 -16.55 24.73
N MET A 161 9.62 -15.76 23.79
CA MET A 161 10.33 -15.48 22.53
C MET A 161 11.64 -14.75 22.79
N LEU A 162 11.66 -13.77 23.70
CA LEU A 162 12.88 -13.03 24.05
C LEU A 162 13.92 -13.93 24.73
N SER A 163 13.51 -14.82 25.64
CA SER A 163 14.44 -15.77 26.28
C SER A 163 14.96 -16.81 25.30
N TYR A 164 14.12 -17.26 24.36
CA TYR A 164 14.56 -18.10 23.24
C TYR A 164 15.59 -17.38 22.36
N LEU A 165 15.34 -16.11 22.01
CA LEU A 165 16.29 -15.32 21.21
C LEU A 165 17.63 -15.11 21.93
N GLN A 166 17.60 -14.90 23.25
CA GLN A 166 18.83 -14.77 24.05
C GLN A 166 19.60 -16.09 24.15
N SER A 167 18.92 -17.23 24.26
CA SER A 167 19.58 -18.54 24.35
C SER A 167 20.15 -19.02 23.02
N PHE A 168 19.55 -18.63 21.90
CA PHE A 168 20.00 -18.99 20.55
C PHE A 168 20.55 -17.80 19.76
N GLU A 169 21.19 -16.83 20.45
CA GLU A 169 21.66 -15.60 19.82
C GLU A 169 22.55 -15.87 18.60
N SER A 170 23.48 -16.83 18.71
CA SER A 170 24.41 -17.17 17.62
C SER A 170 23.72 -17.75 16.38
N ASP A 171 22.73 -18.63 16.57
CA ASP A 171 21.99 -19.25 15.48
C ASP A 171 20.96 -18.27 14.88
N PHE A 172 20.39 -17.40 15.71
CA PHE A 172 19.50 -16.34 15.26
C PHE A 172 20.25 -15.28 14.44
N VAL A 173 21.43 -14.86 14.88
CA VAL A 173 22.31 -13.94 14.12
C VAL A 173 22.68 -14.56 12.78
N LYS A 174 23.08 -15.84 12.74
CA LYS A 174 23.33 -16.55 11.47
C LYS A 174 22.09 -16.57 10.58
N SER A 175 20.92 -16.94 11.11
CA SER A 175 19.69 -16.97 10.33
C SER A 175 19.28 -15.59 9.82
N LEU A 176 19.51 -14.52 10.59
CA LEU A 176 19.25 -13.14 10.18
C LEU A 176 20.20 -12.69 9.08
N VAL A 177 21.49 -12.98 9.22
CA VAL A 177 22.52 -12.70 8.20
C VAL A 177 22.19 -13.46 6.93
N ASP A 178 21.84 -14.74 7.01
CA ASP A 178 21.44 -15.56 5.86
C ASP A 178 20.18 -15.03 5.17
N LYS A 179 19.19 -14.59 5.96
CA LYS A 179 17.95 -14.01 5.42
C LYS A 179 18.23 -12.66 4.77
N SER A 180 19.00 -11.79 5.42
CA SER A 180 19.44 -10.51 4.86
C SER A 180 20.24 -10.71 3.57
N ALA A 181 21.17 -11.67 3.54
CA ALA A 181 21.94 -12.01 2.36
C ALA A 181 21.05 -12.54 1.22
N LYS A 182 20.04 -13.37 1.53
CA LYS A 182 19.06 -13.85 0.54
C LYS A 182 18.20 -12.71 0.00
N ASP A 183 17.75 -11.79 0.85
CA ASP A 183 16.93 -10.66 0.44
C ASP A 183 17.74 -9.67 -0.41
N LYS A 184 18.97 -9.35 -0.02
CA LYS A 184 19.92 -8.58 -0.84
C LYS A 184 20.19 -9.25 -2.20
N LYS A 185 20.42 -10.58 -2.22
CA LYS A 185 20.60 -11.32 -3.48
C LYS A 185 19.37 -11.24 -4.40
N LYS A 186 18.16 -11.32 -3.83
CA LYS A 186 16.91 -11.16 -4.59
C LYS A 186 16.75 -9.75 -5.14
N GLU A 187 17.10 -8.74 -4.35
CA GLU A 187 17.06 -7.34 -4.76
C GLU A 187 18.03 -7.07 -5.92
N ILE A 188 19.30 -7.49 -5.79
CA ILE A 188 20.31 -7.40 -6.85
C ILE A 188 19.83 -8.13 -8.11
N ALA A 189 19.28 -9.34 -7.98
CA ALA A 189 18.75 -10.09 -9.12
C ALA A 189 17.58 -9.36 -9.80
N SER A 190 16.69 -8.72 -9.03
CA SER A 190 15.58 -7.92 -9.55
C SER A 190 16.09 -6.68 -10.31
N ARG A 191 17.06 -5.96 -9.74
CA ARG A 191 17.68 -4.79 -10.39
C ARG A 191 18.40 -5.18 -11.68
N ARG A 192 19.18 -6.28 -11.68
CA ARG A 192 19.82 -6.81 -12.90
C ARG A 192 18.81 -7.17 -13.98
N LYS A 193 17.67 -7.77 -13.63
CA LYS A 193 16.59 -8.06 -14.59
C LYS A 193 15.98 -6.79 -15.19
N LYS A 194 15.77 -5.74 -14.38
CA LYS A 194 15.28 -4.44 -14.88
C LYS A 194 16.27 -3.78 -15.82
N LEU A 195 17.55 -3.81 -15.47
CA LEU A 195 18.63 -3.29 -16.30
C LEU A 195 18.67 -3.99 -17.66
N GLU A 196 18.60 -5.33 -17.67
CA GLU A 196 18.57 -6.10 -18.91
C GLU A 196 17.33 -5.79 -19.75
N ALA A 197 16.15 -5.68 -19.11
CA ALA A 197 14.92 -5.30 -19.79
C ALA A 197 15.00 -3.90 -20.41
N ASN A 198 15.61 -2.93 -19.72
CA ASN A 198 15.82 -1.59 -20.23
C ASN A 198 16.82 -1.58 -21.41
N LYS A 199 17.92 -2.33 -21.33
CA LYS A 199 18.88 -2.48 -22.44
C LYS A 199 18.25 -3.10 -23.67
N MET A 200 17.45 -4.16 -23.48
CA MET A 200 16.67 -4.77 -24.56
C MET A 200 15.70 -3.76 -25.17
N ARG A 201 14.96 -3.00 -24.35
CA ARG A 201 14.04 -1.95 -24.84
C ARG A 201 14.76 -0.85 -25.62
N ILE A 202 15.95 -0.41 -25.18
CA ILE A 202 16.77 0.55 -25.92
C ILE A 202 17.15 -0.01 -27.30
N SER A 203 17.59 -1.26 -27.37
CA SER A 203 17.94 -1.90 -28.64
C SER A 203 16.75 -2.07 -29.59
N GLU A 204 15.55 -2.33 -29.04
CA GLU A 204 14.30 -2.37 -29.81
C GLU A 204 13.95 -0.99 -30.37
N LEU A 205 14.09 0.07 -29.56
CA LEU A 205 13.87 1.45 -29.99
C LEU A 205 14.83 1.83 -31.12
N ASP A 206 16.12 1.47 -31.02
CA ASP A 206 17.09 1.70 -32.11
C ASP A 206 16.69 0.97 -33.41
N GLY A 207 16.17 -0.25 -33.30
CA GLY A 207 15.65 -1.00 -34.44
C GLY A 207 14.41 -0.35 -35.06
N ILE A 208 13.49 0.15 -34.23
CA ILE A 208 12.30 0.89 -34.67
C ILE A 208 12.69 2.19 -35.37
N PHE A 209 13.66 2.93 -34.83
CA PHE A 209 14.17 4.15 -35.43
C PHE A 209 14.71 3.93 -36.85
N LYS A 210 15.52 2.89 -37.04
CA LYS A 210 16.05 2.53 -38.37
C LYS A 210 14.94 2.27 -39.38
N ARG A 211 13.92 1.48 -38.98
CA ARG A 211 12.77 1.19 -39.86
C ARG A 211 11.93 2.43 -40.18
N ILE A 212 11.67 3.28 -39.19
CA ILE A 212 10.92 4.52 -39.40
C ILE A 212 11.66 5.46 -40.37
N TYR A 213 12.98 5.51 -40.28
CA TYR A 213 13.80 6.28 -41.21
C TYR A 213 13.73 5.72 -42.64
N GLU A 214 13.82 4.40 -42.81
CA GLU A 214 13.65 3.72 -44.10
C GLU A 214 12.25 3.97 -44.71
N ASP A 215 11.20 3.87 -43.88
CA ASP A 215 9.83 4.10 -44.32
C ASP A 215 9.58 5.57 -44.71
N ASN A 216 10.24 6.54 -44.06
CA ASN A 216 10.18 7.95 -44.44
C ASN A 216 10.83 8.18 -45.82
N ILE A 217 12.00 7.61 -46.07
CA ILE A 217 12.67 7.70 -47.38
C ILE A 217 11.83 7.04 -48.48
N SER A 218 11.13 5.95 -48.17
CA SER A 218 10.25 5.27 -49.11
C SER A 218 8.93 6.01 -49.40
N GLY A 219 8.68 7.15 -48.74
CA GLY A 219 7.48 7.98 -48.92
C GLY A 219 6.19 7.39 -48.34
N LYS A 220 6.27 6.31 -47.55
CA LYS A 220 5.12 5.72 -46.86
C LYS A 220 4.68 6.53 -45.64
N LEU A 221 5.58 7.36 -45.11
CA LEU A 221 5.36 8.22 -43.96
C LEU A 221 5.49 9.69 -44.35
N SER A 222 4.67 10.57 -43.77
CA SER A 222 4.81 12.01 -43.94
C SER A 222 5.82 12.59 -42.95
N ASP A 223 6.55 13.62 -43.36
CA ASP A 223 7.59 14.27 -42.53
C ASP A 223 7.04 14.77 -41.18
N GLU A 224 5.80 15.29 -41.15
CA GLU A 224 5.15 15.72 -39.91
C GLU A 224 4.91 14.55 -38.92
N ARG A 225 4.63 13.35 -39.44
CA ARG A 225 4.43 12.16 -38.60
C ARG A 225 5.75 11.57 -38.15
N PHE A 226 6.77 11.59 -39.01
CA PHE A 226 8.14 11.21 -38.66
C PHE A 226 8.64 12.05 -37.48
N ALA A 227 8.55 13.38 -37.57
CA ALA A 227 9.04 14.30 -36.54
C ALA A 227 8.38 14.09 -35.17
N LYS A 228 7.08 13.74 -35.13
CA LYS A 228 6.39 13.43 -33.87
C LYS A 228 6.84 12.10 -33.27
N LEU A 229 6.88 11.05 -34.09
CA LEU A 229 7.29 9.71 -33.65
C LEU A 229 8.75 9.68 -33.19
N SER A 230 9.64 10.34 -33.93
CA SER A 230 11.06 10.43 -33.57
C SER A 230 11.26 11.16 -32.24
N ALA A 231 10.56 12.27 -32.01
CA ALA A 231 10.67 13.01 -30.76
C ALA A 231 10.17 12.19 -29.56
N ASP A 232 9.13 11.38 -29.72
CA ASP A 232 8.59 10.55 -28.64
C ASP A 232 9.53 9.39 -28.30
N TYR A 233 10.06 8.68 -29.29
CA TYR A 233 11.01 7.59 -29.06
C TYR A 233 12.38 8.09 -28.56
N GLU A 234 12.87 9.24 -29.02
CA GLU A 234 14.10 9.85 -28.48
C GLU A 234 13.93 10.24 -27.00
N ARG A 235 12.74 10.71 -26.60
CA ARG A 235 12.43 11.02 -25.21
C ARG A 235 12.40 9.75 -24.36
N GLU A 236 11.75 8.69 -24.83
CA GLU A 236 11.73 7.38 -24.16
C GLU A 236 13.16 6.82 -24.03
N GLN A 237 13.97 6.87 -25.10
CA GLN A 237 15.34 6.40 -25.09
C GLN A 237 16.22 7.19 -24.11
N LYS A 238 16.13 8.51 -24.07
CA LYS A 238 16.86 9.35 -23.09
C LYS A 238 16.48 9.02 -21.65
N GLN A 239 15.20 8.79 -21.38
CA GLN A 239 14.73 8.37 -20.05
C GLN A 239 15.30 7.00 -19.69
N LEU A 240 15.21 6.01 -20.59
CA LEU A 240 15.74 4.68 -20.35
C LEU A 240 17.26 4.66 -20.15
N ILE A 241 18.02 5.48 -20.90
CA ILE A 241 19.47 5.61 -20.73
C ILE A 241 19.79 6.17 -19.34
N SER A 242 19.14 7.27 -18.94
CA SER A 242 19.30 7.86 -17.61
C SER A 242 18.96 6.86 -16.50
N ASP A 243 17.91 6.07 -16.67
CA ASP A 243 17.50 5.04 -15.71
C ASP A 243 18.52 3.88 -15.67
N THR A 244 19.07 3.47 -16.81
CA THR A 244 20.11 2.43 -16.86
C THR A 244 21.42 2.89 -16.22
N GLU A 245 21.84 4.13 -16.46
CA GLU A 245 23.03 4.71 -15.85
C GLU A 245 22.88 4.82 -14.33
N ALA A 246 21.70 5.25 -13.85
CA ALA A 246 21.40 5.27 -12.41
C ALA A 246 21.47 3.86 -11.80
N LEU A 247 20.82 2.88 -12.43
CA LEU A 247 20.84 1.48 -11.96
C LEU A 247 22.23 0.85 -11.99
N GLU A 248 23.05 1.15 -13.00
CA GLU A 248 24.44 0.68 -13.09
C GLU A 248 25.31 1.29 -11.99
N ASN A 249 25.18 2.60 -11.75
CA ASN A 249 25.90 3.28 -10.68
C ASN A 249 25.52 2.73 -9.29
N GLU A 250 24.24 2.50 -9.04
CA GLU A 250 23.77 1.88 -7.79
C GLU A 250 24.34 0.46 -7.60
N LEU A 251 24.34 -0.37 -8.66
CA LEU A 251 24.90 -1.72 -8.61
C LEU A 251 26.41 -1.74 -8.42
N ASN A 252 27.13 -0.77 -9.00
CA ASN A 252 28.59 -0.64 -8.82
C ASN A 252 28.95 -0.17 -7.40
N GLN A 253 28.23 0.82 -6.86
CA GLN A 253 28.41 1.25 -5.47
C GLN A 253 28.12 0.13 -4.47
N GLU A 254 27.11 -0.70 -4.74
CA GLU A 254 26.81 -1.88 -3.91
C GLU A 254 27.88 -2.97 -4.05
N ALA A 255 28.52 -3.13 -5.21
CA ALA A 255 29.64 -4.05 -5.39
C ALA A 255 30.88 -3.58 -4.62
N GLU A 256 31.20 -2.29 -4.68
CA GLU A 256 32.32 -1.69 -3.94
C GLU A 256 32.14 -1.77 -2.42
N GLN A 257 30.90 -1.68 -1.92
CA GLN A 257 30.61 -1.86 -0.49
C GLN A 257 30.73 -3.32 -0.02
N VAL A 258 30.59 -4.30 -0.91
CA VAL A 258 30.74 -5.73 -0.58
C VAL A 258 32.22 -6.14 -0.54
N ASP A 259 33.08 -5.50 -1.32
CA ASP A 259 34.52 -5.78 -1.37
C ASP A 259 35.33 -5.08 -0.26
N ASN A 260 34.73 -4.12 0.47
CA ASN A 260 35.38 -3.34 1.53
C ASN A 260 34.97 -3.76 2.95
N VAL A 261 34.39 -4.96 3.10
CA VAL A 261 34.01 -5.61 4.38
C VAL A 261 34.65 -7.00 4.44
#